data_AF-A0A849QLB9-F1
#
_entry.id   AF-A0A849QLB9-F1
#
_cell.length_a   1.000
_cell.length_b   1.000
_cell.length_c   1.000
_cell.angle_alpha   90.00
_cell.angle_beta   90.00
_cell.angle_gamma   90.00
#
_symmetry.space_group_name_H-M   'P 1'
#
loop_
_entity.id
_entity.type
_entity.pdbx_description
1 polymer ?
#
loop_
_entity_poly.entity_id
_entity_poly.type
_entity_poly.pdbx_seq_one_letter_code
_entity_poly.pdbx_strand_id
1 'polypeptide(L)'
;EGATKLIEAHVRGAKTENDARIAAKAIVRSPLVKSAVFGKDPNWGRVVAAVGYSGADIDQDKMSLAFASGDDIVQLVERGNIVDSSTNVPGPLEHIMAQDEIVIMVDIGLGEQNATAWGCDLTYDYIRINADYTT
;
A
#
# COMPACT_ATOMS: atom_id res chain seq x y z
N GLU A 1 5.16 5.33 -16.73
CA GLU A 1 4.78 6.47 -17.61
C GLU A 1 3.61 7.20 -16.98
N GLY A 2 3.55 8.53 -17.08
CA GLY A 2 2.45 9.34 -16.51
C GLY A 2 2.34 9.35 -14.98
N ALA A 3 3.35 8.86 -14.26
CA ALA A 3 3.34 8.76 -12.80
C ALA A 3 3.47 10.15 -12.16
N THR A 4 2.73 10.39 -11.07
CA THR A 4 2.88 11.60 -10.24
C THR A 4 3.38 11.29 -8.83
N LYS A 5 3.26 10.03 -8.39
CA LYS A 5 3.67 9.60 -7.04
C LYS A 5 4.46 8.31 -7.09
N LEU A 6 5.48 8.19 -6.23
CA LEU A 6 6.18 6.95 -5.93
C LEU A 6 5.40 6.18 -4.85
N ILE A 7 5.27 4.86 -5.03
CA ILE A 7 4.71 3.97 -4.02
C ILE A 7 5.78 2.96 -3.62
N GLU A 8 6.07 2.88 -2.33
CA GLU A 8 6.89 1.81 -1.74
C GLU A 8 6.01 0.91 -0.89
N ALA A 9 6.00 -0.39 -1.17
CA ALA A 9 5.33 -1.38 -0.33
C ALA A 9 6.39 -2.17 0.44
N HIS A 10 6.47 -1.93 1.75
CA HIS A 10 7.37 -2.60 2.68
C HIS A 10 6.56 -3.69 3.38
N VAL A 11 6.79 -4.95 3.02
CA VAL A 11 6.15 -6.09 3.67
C VAL A 11 7.16 -6.80 4.54
N ARG A 12 6.82 -6.99 5.82
CA ARG A 12 7.66 -7.66 6.80
C ARG A 12 6.90 -8.72 7.57
N GLY A 13 7.63 -9.51 8.36
CA GLY A 13 7.02 -10.47 9.27
C GLY A 13 6.38 -11.67 8.56
N ALA A 14 6.80 -11.96 7.33
CA ALA A 14 6.29 -13.10 6.57
C ALA A 14 6.96 -14.41 7.00
N LYS A 15 6.27 -15.52 6.79
CA LYS A 15 6.82 -16.86 7.04
C LYS A 15 7.93 -17.24 6.05
N THR A 16 7.76 -16.85 4.78
CA THR A 16 8.78 -17.02 3.74
C THR A 16 9.05 -15.71 3.03
N GLU A 17 10.26 -15.56 2.46
CA GLU A 17 10.59 -14.40 1.63
C GLU A 17 9.68 -14.28 0.40
N ASN A 18 9.24 -15.43 -0.13
CA ASN A 18 8.31 -15.45 -1.26
C ASN A 18 6.96 -14.81 -0.89
N ASP A 19 6.42 -15.10 0.29
CA ASP A 19 5.17 -14.52 0.80
C ASP A 19 5.29 -13.00 0.90
N ALA A 20 6.38 -12.50 1.50
CA ALA A 20 6.64 -11.06 1.57
C ALA A 20 6.70 -10.43 0.18
N ARG A 21 7.39 -11.08 -0.77
CA ARG A 21 7.59 -10.56 -2.12
C ARG A 21 6.31 -10.49 -2.94
N ILE A 22 5.46 -11.53 -2.87
CA ILE A 22 4.20 -11.53 -3.62
C ILE A 22 3.18 -10.58 -3.00
N ALA A 23 3.14 -10.45 -1.67
CA ALA A 23 2.33 -9.45 -0.99
C ALA A 23 2.76 -8.02 -1.36
N ALA A 24 4.05 -7.69 -1.30
CA ALA A 24 4.56 -6.38 -1.67
C ALA A 24 4.23 -6.04 -3.14
N LYS A 25 4.44 -6.99 -4.05
CA LYS A 25 4.08 -6.83 -5.46
C LYS A 25 2.58 -6.69 -5.69
N ALA A 26 1.74 -7.39 -4.93
CA ALA A 26 0.29 -7.29 -5.06
C ALA A 26 -0.21 -5.88 -4.72
N ILE A 27 0.36 -5.24 -3.70
CA ILE A 27 0.07 -3.86 -3.33
C ILE A 27 0.39 -2.91 -4.48
N VAL A 28 1.64 -2.88 -4.96
CA VAL A 28 2.06 -1.94 -6.01
C VAL A 28 1.50 -2.22 -7.40
N ARG A 29 0.97 -3.43 -7.64
CA ARG A 29 0.29 -3.81 -8.89
C ARG A 29 -1.20 -3.56 -8.88
N SER A 30 -1.82 -3.33 -7.72
CA SER A 30 -3.26 -3.17 -7.60
C SER A 30 -3.74 -1.88 -8.28
N PRO A 31 -4.58 -1.94 -9.33
CA PRO A 31 -5.13 -0.73 -9.96
C PRO A 31 -5.93 0.13 -8.98
N LEU A 32 -6.59 -0.51 -8.00
CA LEU A 32 -7.35 0.19 -6.97
C LEU A 32 -6.42 0.94 -5.99
N VAL A 33 -5.32 0.33 -5.54
CA VAL A 33 -4.34 1.04 -4.71
C VAL A 33 -3.72 2.19 -5.49
N LYS A 34 -3.26 1.92 -6.72
CA LYS A 34 -2.62 2.92 -7.59
C LYS A 34 -3.54 4.12 -7.89
N SER A 35 -4.83 3.87 -8.13
CA SER A 35 -5.81 4.95 -8.36
C SER A 35 -6.20 5.69 -7.08
N ALA A 36 -6.23 5.03 -5.92
CA ALA A 36 -6.43 5.71 -4.64
C ALA A 36 -5.27 6.65 -4.32
N VAL A 37 -4.04 6.21 -4.56
CA VAL A 37 -2.84 7.06 -4.42
C VAL A 37 -2.89 8.25 -5.38
N PHE A 38 -3.25 8.05 -6.65
CA PHE A 38 -3.45 9.16 -7.59
C PHE A 38 -4.51 10.16 -7.11
N GLY A 39 -5.65 9.64 -6.65
CA GLY A 39 -6.79 10.44 -6.16
C GLY A 39 -6.59 11.05 -4.77
N LYS A 40 -5.47 10.78 -4.10
CA LYS A 40 -5.20 11.15 -2.70
C LYS A 40 -6.31 10.63 -1.75
N ASP A 41 -6.95 9.53 -2.11
CA ASP A 41 -8.06 8.92 -1.38
C ASP A 41 -7.50 7.99 -0.29
N PRO A 42 -7.70 8.27 1.01
CA PRO A 42 -7.15 7.50 2.14
C PRO A 42 -7.79 6.10 2.32
N ASN A 43 -8.09 5.42 1.23
CA ASN A 43 -8.77 4.13 1.18
C ASN A 43 -7.80 2.97 1.38
N TRP A 44 -7.34 2.82 2.62
CA TRP A 44 -6.42 1.77 3.04
C TRP A 44 -7.02 0.36 2.95
N GLY A 45 -8.36 0.23 2.92
CA GLY A 45 -9.03 -1.05 2.69
C GLY A 45 -8.63 -1.70 1.35
N ARG A 46 -8.27 -0.89 0.34
CA ARG A 46 -7.74 -1.40 -0.93
C ARG A 46 -6.37 -2.08 -0.78
N VAL A 47 -5.54 -1.64 0.17
CA VAL A 47 -4.26 -2.29 0.49
C VAL A 47 -4.49 -3.61 1.20
N VAL A 48 -5.40 -3.65 2.18
CA VAL A 48 -5.79 -4.89 2.87
C VAL A 48 -6.31 -5.93 1.86
N ALA A 49 -7.18 -5.52 0.94
CA ALA A 49 -7.65 -6.38 -0.13
C ALA A 49 -6.50 -6.89 -1.01
N ALA A 50 -5.55 -6.02 -1.37
CA ALA A 50 -4.39 -6.39 -2.19
C ALA A 50 -3.48 -7.43 -1.52
N VAL A 51 -3.24 -7.28 -0.22
CA VAL A 51 -2.51 -8.29 0.56
C VAL A 51 -3.32 -9.59 0.63
N GLY A 52 -4.63 -9.51 0.88
CA GLY A 52 -5.51 -10.68 0.99
C GLY A 52 -5.58 -11.55 -0.27
N TYR A 53 -5.60 -10.96 -1.47
CA TYR A 53 -5.59 -11.73 -2.72
C TYR A 53 -4.18 -12.07 -3.23
N SER A 54 -3.11 -11.68 -2.52
CA SER A 54 -1.72 -11.80 -3.02
C SER A 54 -1.23 -13.23 -3.23
N GLY A 55 -1.87 -14.21 -2.58
CA GLY A 55 -1.44 -15.60 -2.54
C GLY A 55 -0.39 -15.90 -1.46
N ALA A 56 -0.02 -14.91 -0.64
CA ALA A 56 0.82 -15.11 0.55
C ALA A 56 0.05 -15.82 1.68
N ASP A 57 0.77 -16.51 2.56
CA ASP A 57 0.24 -16.96 3.85
C ASP A 57 0.00 -15.73 4.75
N ILE A 58 -1.27 -15.44 5.05
CA ILE A 58 -1.71 -14.26 5.80
C ILE A 58 -2.73 -14.69 6.85
N ASP A 59 -2.56 -14.17 8.06
CA ASP A 59 -3.52 -14.27 9.15
C ASP A 59 -4.00 -12.85 9.50
N GLN A 60 -5.26 -12.55 9.18
CA GLN A 60 -5.84 -11.22 9.34
C GLN A 60 -5.74 -10.71 10.79
N ASP A 61 -5.79 -11.62 11.77
CA ASP A 61 -5.77 -11.29 13.20
C ASP A 61 -4.36 -10.95 13.70
N LYS A 62 -3.33 -11.12 12.86
CA LYS A 62 -1.93 -10.82 13.17
C LYS A 62 -1.36 -9.69 12.33
N MET A 63 -2.02 -9.37 11.22
CA MET A 63 -1.54 -8.37 10.28
C MET A 63 -1.65 -6.95 10.87
N SER A 64 -0.65 -6.12 10.60
CA SER A 64 -0.67 -4.68 10.87
C SER A 64 -0.44 -3.90 9.58
N LEU A 65 -1.02 -2.70 9.50
CA LEU A 65 -0.93 -1.80 8.35
C LEU A 65 -0.69 -0.37 8.82
N ALA A 66 0.27 0.29 8.19
CA ALA A 66 0.55 1.71 8.36
C ALA A 66 0.92 2.37 7.03
N PHE A 67 0.73 3.67 6.96
CA PHE A 67 1.19 4.52 5.87
C PHE A 67 2.18 5.53 6.41
N ALA A 68 3.16 5.91 5.60
CA ALA A 68 4.14 6.92 5.93
C ALA A 68 4.55 7.76 4.72
N SER A 69 5.03 8.97 5.00
CA SER A 69 5.74 9.83 4.04
C SER A 69 6.64 10.79 4.83
N GLY A 70 7.92 10.85 4.52
CA GLY A 70 8.88 11.63 5.32
C GLY A 70 8.89 11.16 6.78
N ASP A 71 8.66 12.09 7.71
CA ASP A 71 8.60 11.82 9.16
C ASP A 71 7.18 11.44 9.65
N ASP A 72 6.16 11.57 8.79
CA ASP A 72 4.77 11.26 9.15
C ASP A 72 4.48 9.76 9.03
N ILE A 73 3.85 9.21 10.06
CA ILE A 73 3.40 7.81 10.10
C ILE A 73 1.98 7.73 10.68
N VAL A 74 1.12 6.95 10.02
CA VAL A 74 -0.24 6.67 10.47
C VAL A 74 -0.46 5.16 10.54
N GLN A 75 -0.62 4.65 11.75
CA GLN A 75 -1.01 3.25 12.00
C GLN A 75 -2.53 3.10 11.84
N LEU A 76 -2.96 2.13 11.04
CA LEU A 76 -4.37 1.91 10.71
C LEU A 76 -4.90 0.59 11.23
N VAL A 77 -4.08 -0.45 11.18
CA VAL A 77 -4.39 -1.78 11.71
C VAL A 77 -3.22 -2.22 12.57
N GLU A 78 -3.48 -2.68 13.78
CA GLU A 78 -2.48 -3.29 14.65
C GLU A 78 -2.96 -4.68 15.09
N ARG A 79 -2.27 -5.73 14.60
CA ARG A 79 -2.57 -7.14 14.89
C ARG A 79 -4.06 -7.44 14.73
N GLY A 80 -4.59 -7.19 13.53
CA GLY A 80 -5.99 -7.40 13.17
C GLY A 80 -6.99 -6.40 13.72
N ASN A 81 -6.61 -5.56 14.68
CA ASN A 81 -7.50 -4.56 15.25
C ASN A 81 -7.36 -3.24 14.48
N ILE A 82 -8.48 -2.67 14.06
CA ILE A 82 -8.50 -1.31 13.52
C ILE A 82 -8.14 -0.36 14.66
N VAL A 83 -7.11 0.45 14.47
CA VAL A 83 -6.72 1.48 15.43
C VAL A 83 -7.82 2.54 15.42
N ASP A 84 -8.56 2.68 16.52
CA ASP A 84 -9.78 3.48 16.60
C ASP A 84 -9.53 4.92 16.10
N SER A 85 -10.24 5.23 15.02
CA SER A 85 -10.16 6.47 14.27
C SER A 85 -11.07 7.59 14.79
N SER A 86 -11.76 7.38 15.93
CA SER A 86 -12.80 8.28 16.43
C SER A 86 -12.36 9.73 16.70
N THR A 87 -11.07 10.07 16.55
CA THR A 87 -10.60 11.45 16.66
C THR A 87 -9.68 11.96 15.55
N ASN A 88 -9.07 11.15 14.66
CA ASN A 88 -7.95 11.68 13.85
C ASN A 88 -7.49 10.92 12.58
N VAL A 89 -8.32 10.17 11.83
CA VAL A 89 -7.82 9.43 10.64
C VAL A 89 -7.98 10.12 9.27
N PRO A 90 -8.91 11.05 9.01
CA PRO A 90 -8.91 11.75 7.73
C PRO A 90 -7.67 12.63 7.55
N GLY A 91 -7.37 13.54 8.49
CA GLY A 91 -6.32 14.56 8.30
C GLY A 91 -4.89 14.02 8.08
N PRO A 92 -4.33 13.21 9.01
CA PRO A 92 -2.96 12.71 8.89
C PRO A 92 -2.76 11.78 7.70
N LEU A 93 -3.72 10.88 7.42
CA LEU A 93 -3.60 9.97 6.28
C LEU A 93 -3.81 10.73 4.96
N GLU A 94 -4.77 11.65 4.87
CA GLU A 94 -4.92 12.55 3.72
C GLU A 94 -3.64 13.38 3.48
N HIS A 95 -2.98 13.84 4.55
CA HIS A 95 -1.71 14.56 4.45
C HIS A 95 -0.62 13.69 3.83
N ILE A 96 -0.46 12.44 4.28
CA ILE A 96 0.46 11.47 3.67
C ILE A 96 0.09 11.26 2.21
N MET A 97 -1.18 10.96 1.91
CA MET A 97 -1.66 10.69 0.55
C MET A 97 -1.45 11.87 -0.40
N ALA A 98 -1.35 13.09 0.12
CA ALA A 98 -1.04 14.29 -0.66
C ALA A 98 0.43 14.36 -1.13
N GLN A 99 1.37 13.64 -0.49
CA GLN A 99 2.82 13.70 -0.75
C GLN A 99 3.26 12.93 -2.00
N ASP A 100 4.44 13.25 -2.51
CA ASP A 100 4.95 12.64 -3.75
C ASP A 100 5.49 11.21 -3.56
N GLU A 101 5.86 10.85 -2.33
CA GLU A 101 6.38 9.52 -1.97
C GLU A 101 5.51 8.90 -0.88
N ILE A 102 4.90 7.75 -1.17
CA ILE A 102 4.02 7.06 -0.23
C ILE A 102 4.63 5.72 0.14
N VAL A 103 4.86 5.51 1.44
CA VAL A 103 5.33 4.24 2.00
C VAL A 103 4.15 3.51 2.63
N ILE A 104 3.89 2.31 2.16
CA ILE A 104 2.86 1.39 2.67
C ILE A 104 3.58 0.29 3.43
N MET A 105 3.38 0.22 4.74
CA MET A 105 4.03 -0.75 5.62
C MET A 105 3.02 -1.81 6.05
N VAL A 106 3.30 -3.07 5.71
CA VAL A 106 2.50 -4.22 6.12
C VAL A 106 3.37 -5.16 6.94
N ASP A 107 2.92 -5.48 8.14
CA ASP A 107 3.50 -6.53 8.96
C ASP A 107 2.57 -7.73 8.94
N ILE A 108 3.03 -8.88 8.44
CA ILE A 108 2.25 -10.11 8.34
C ILE A 108 2.16 -10.82 9.70
N GLY A 109 3.15 -10.66 10.58
CA GLY A 109 3.14 -11.25 11.93
C GLY A 109 3.24 -12.79 11.99
N LEU A 110 3.73 -13.44 10.94
CA LEU A 110 3.87 -14.92 10.84
C LEU A 110 5.32 -15.42 10.82
N GLY A 111 6.31 -14.53 10.73
CA GLY A 111 7.73 -14.89 10.69
C GLY A 111 8.64 -13.66 10.70
N GLU A 112 9.80 -13.77 10.06
CA GLU A 112 10.85 -12.73 10.08
C GLU A 112 11.28 -12.29 8.66
N GLN A 113 10.67 -12.87 7.62
CA GLN A 113 11.04 -12.61 6.23
C GLN A 113 10.35 -11.37 5.71
N ASN A 114 11.08 -10.59 4.92
CA ASN A 114 10.67 -9.25 4.50
C ASN A 114 10.99 -9.03 3.01
N ALA A 115 10.23 -8.14 2.36
CA ALA A 115 10.48 -7.72 0.99
C ALA A 115 9.91 -6.32 0.76
N THR A 116 10.57 -5.57 -0.12
CA THR A 116 10.09 -4.28 -0.60
C THR A 116 9.80 -4.34 -2.09
N ALA A 117 8.72 -3.70 -2.52
CA ALA A 117 8.39 -3.49 -3.92
C ALA A 117 8.12 -2.00 -4.18
N TRP A 118 8.49 -1.54 -5.36
CA TRP A 118 8.26 -0.17 -5.81
C TRP A 118 7.26 -0.15 -6.95
N GLY A 119 6.45 0.90 -6.98
CA GLY A 119 5.53 1.20 -8.05
C GLY A 119 5.24 2.69 -8.10
N CYS A 120 4.16 3.03 -8.77
CA CYS A 120 3.68 4.40 -8.89
C CYS A 120 2.16 4.39 -8.86
N ASP A 121 1.54 5.56 -8.91
CA ASP A 121 0.11 5.72 -9.08
C ASP A 121 -0.39 5.34 -10.50
N LEU A 122 -1.72 5.35 -10.71
CA LEU A 122 -2.36 5.10 -12.00
C LEU A 122 -3.15 6.34 -12.41
N THR A 123 -2.64 7.08 -13.39
CA THR A 123 -3.14 8.40 -13.76
C THR A 123 -3.89 8.38 -15.09
N TYR A 124 -4.61 9.46 -15.38
CA TYR A 124 -5.21 9.66 -16.71
C TYR A 124 -4.15 9.73 -17.82
N ASP A 125 -2.98 10.31 -17.54
CA ASP A 125 -1.89 10.39 -18.51
C ASP A 125 -1.31 9.04 -18.87
N TYR A 126 -1.27 8.09 -17.93
CA TYR A 126 -0.88 6.71 -18.25
C TYR A 126 -1.77 6.11 -19.34
N ILE A 127 -3.10 6.31 -19.23
CA ILE A 127 -4.07 5.85 -20.21
C ILE A 127 -3.88 6.57 -21.54
N ARG A 128 -3.78 7.91 -21.52
CA ARG A 128 -3.58 8.72 -22.72
C ARG A 128 -2.33 8.31 -23.50
N ILE A 129 -1.20 8.15 -22.81
CA ILE A 129 0.08 7.78 -23.42
C ILE A 129 -0.01 6.41 -24.11
N ASN A 130 -0.64 5.43 -23.47
CA ASN A 130 -0.65 4.05 -23.95
C ASN A 130 -1.86 3.69 -24.83
N ALA A 131 -2.88 4.57 -24.92
CA ALA A 131 -4.02 4.39 -25.81
C ALA A 131 -3.85 5.15 -27.13
N ASP A 132 -3.23 6.34 -27.11
CA ASP A 132 -3.11 7.20 -28.29
C ASP A 132 -1.87 6.89 -29.15
N TYR A 133 -0.89 6.16 -28.58
CA TYR A 133 0.34 5.79 -29.26
C TYR A 133 0.50 4.27 -29.29
N THR A 134 1.03 3.73 -30.39
CA THR A 134 1.58 2.37 -30.40
C THR A 134 2.97 2.43 -29.79
N THR A 135 3.08 2.02 -28.53
CA THR A 135 4.33 1.94 -27.76
C THR A 135 4.92 0.52 -27.74
#